data_AF-A0A520GWN1-F1
#
_entry.id   AF-A0A520GWN1-F1
#
_cell.length_a   1.000
_cell.length_b   1.000
_cell.length_c   1.000
_cell.angle_alpha   90.00
_cell.angle_beta   90.00
_cell.angle_gamma   90.00
#
_symmetry.space_group_name_H-M   'P 1'
#
loop_
_entity.id
_entity.type
_entity.pdbx_description
1 polymer ?
#
loop_
_entity_poly.entity_id
_entity_poly.type
_entity_poly.pdbx_seq_one_letter_code
_entity_poly.pdbx_strand_id
1 'polypeptide(L)'
;MLSRVADSLYWMSRYMERADGILRMLKINYASSQDDIQEFSWKPVLKIFTFLKEEEAEILATNTRAVLQFMVTDKENPNSVLNIVTQARENGRSVQDHITK
;
A
#
# COMPACT_ATOMS: atom_id res chain seq x y z
N MET A 1 -29.62 7.00 -5.45
CA MET A 1 -28.54 7.90 -4.97
C MET A 1 -27.90 7.40 -3.67
N LEU A 2 -28.65 6.95 -2.66
CA LEU A 2 -28.12 6.39 -1.40
C LEU A 2 -27.07 5.26 -1.58
N SER A 3 -27.30 4.36 -2.55
CA SER A 3 -26.36 3.25 -2.82
C SER A 3 -24.97 3.73 -3.25
N ARG A 4 -24.84 4.86 -3.96
CA ARG A 4 -23.54 5.38 -4.40
C ARG A 4 -22.77 6.03 -3.25
N VAL A 5 -23.47 6.73 -2.35
CA VAL A 5 -22.85 7.35 -1.18
C VAL A 5 -22.30 6.27 -0.24
N ALA A 6 -23.10 5.24 0.03
CA ALA A 6 -22.68 4.11 0.85
C ALA A 6 -21.49 3.35 0.23
N ASP A 7 -21.49 3.13 -1.08
CA ASP A 7 -20.41 2.48 -1.80
C ASP A 7 -19.10 3.28 -1.72
N SER A 8 -19.14 4.60 -1.96
CA SER A 8 -17.95 5.45 -1.85
C SER A 8 -17.41 5.50 -0.41
N LEU A 9 -18.26 5.62 0.60
CA LEU A 9 -17.83 5.59 2.01
C LEU A 9 -17.20 4.24 2.39
N TYR A 10 -17.80 3.14 1.94
CA TYR A 10 -17.27 1.79 2.16
C TYR A 10 -15.87 1.66 1.56
N TRP A 11 -15.72 1.97 0.27
CA TRP A 11 -14.41 1.84 -0.40
C TRP A 11 -13.37 2.80 0.13
N MET A 12 -13.74 4.04 0.46
CA MET A 12 -12.83 4.98 1.14
C MET A 12 -12.27 4.35 2.42
N SER A 13 -13.13 3.83 3.30
CA SER A 13 -12.70 3.19 4.55
C SER A 13 -11.82 1.97 4.29
N ARG A 14 -12.19 1.11 3.33
CA ARG A 14 -11.41 -0.09 3.00
C ARG A 14 -10.03 0.24 2.41
N TYR A 15 -9.93 1.29 1.60
CA TYR A 15 -8.64 1.75 1.09
C TYR A 15 -7.76 2.32 2.20
N MET A 16 -8.32 3.11 3.12
CA MET A 16 -7.57 3.63 4.28
C MET A 16 -7.05 2.50 5.20
N GLU A 17 -7.89 1.50 5.48
CA GLU A 17 -7.49 0.32 6.26
C GLU A 17 -6.38 -0.48 5.57
N ARG A 18 -6.47 -0.65 4.24
CA ARG A 18 -5.43 -1.31 3.45
C ARG A 18 -4.10 -0.55 3.48
N ALA A 19 -4.16 0.78 3.37
CA ALA A 19 -2.98 1.63 3.45
C ALA A 19 -2.30 1.51 4.83
N ASP A 20 -3.06 1.51 5.92
CA ASP A 20 -2.52 1.27 7.27
C ASP A 20 -1.85 -0.10 7.39
N GLY A 21 -2.52 -1.16 6.90
CA GLY A 21 -1.98 -2.52 6.92
C GLY A 21 -0.65 -2.64 6.18
N ILE A 22 -0.55 -2.06 4.98
CA ILE A 22 0.69 -2.05 4.19
C ILE A 22 1.77 -1.24 4.91
N LEU A 23 1.47 0.00 5.34
CA LEU A 23 2.45 0.85 6.02
C LEU A 23 2.99 0.23 7.31
N ARG A 24 2.12 -0.44 8.08
CA ARG A 24 2.51 -1.17 9.29
C ARG A 24 3.49 -2.30 8.97
N MET A 25 3.19 -3.10 7.94
CA MET A 25 4.09 -4.16 7.49
C MET A 25 5.42 -3.62 6.98
N LEU A 26 5.39 -2.55 6.19
CA LEU A 26 6.61 -1.89 5.70
C LEU A 26 7.46 -1.36 6.86
N LYS A 27 6.85 -0.73 7.86
CA LYS A 27 7.56 -0.20 9.04
C LYS A 27 8.25 -1.32 9.84
N ILE A 28 7.54 -2.42 10.10
CA ILE A 28 8.09 -3.57 10.84
C ILE A 28 9.27 -4.17 10.08
N ASN A 29 9.09 -4.45 8.78
CA ASN A 29 10.13 -5.04 7.95
C ASN A 29 11.32 -4.09 7.76
N TYR A 30 11.07 -2.78 7.68
CA TYR A 30 12.14 -1.79 7.65
C TYR A 30 12.98 -1.84 8.92
N ALA A 31 12.35 -1.88 10.11
CA ALA A 31 13.08 -2.03 11.37
C ALA A 31 13.90 -3.33 11.39
N SER A 32 13.29 -4.47 11.02
CA SER A 32 14.02 -5.75 10.94
C SER A 32 15.20 -5.71 9.96
N SER A 33 15.09 -4.99 8.84
CA SER A 33 16.18 -4.82 7.88
C SER A 33 17.38 -4.05 8.42
N GLN A 34 17.22 -3.31 9.53
CA GLN A 34 18.31 -2.58 10.18
C GLN A 34 19.03 -3.41 11.24
N ASP A 35 18.37 -4.44 11.80
CA ASP A 35 18.91 -5.26 12.89
C ASP A 35 19.81 -6.39 12.37
N ASP A 36 19.43 -7.06 11.27
CA ASP A 36 20.22 -8.14 10.67
C ASP A 36 20.23 -8.05 9.14
N ILE A 37 21.35 -7.60 8.58
CA ILE A 37 21.50 -7.35 7.14
C ILE A 37 21.75 -8.65 6.37
N GLN A 38 22.29 -9.71 6.99
CA GLN A 38 22.76 -10.89 6.24
C GLN A 38 21.63 -11.82 5.81
N GLU A 39 20.53 -11.89 6.56
CA GLU A 39 19.42 -12.81 6.26
C GLU A 39 18.11 -12.10 5.90
N PHE A 40 18.05 -10.78 5.96
CA PHE A 40 16.82 -10.05 5.71
C PHE A 40 16.46 -10.00 4.21
N SER A 41 15.20 -10.28 3.91
CA SER A 41 14.65 -10.21 2.54
C SER A 41 13.26 -9.59 2.54
N TRP A 42 13.02 -8.65 1.63
CA TRP A 42 11.68 -8.08 1.38
C TRP A 42 10.76 -9.01 0.59
N LYS A 43 11.25 -10.17 0.13
CA LYS A 43 10.50 -11.11 -0.71
C LYS A 43 9.12 -11.48 -0.14
N PRO A 44 8.94 -11.77 1.17
CA PRO A 44 7.61 -12.06 1.72
C PRO A 44 6.64 -10.88 1.59
N VAL A 45 7.11 -9.66 1.83
CA VAL A 45 6.30 -8.43 1.68
C VAL A 45 5.88 -8.26 0.22
N LEU A 46 6.82 -8.41 -0.72
CA LEU A 46 6.54 -8.29 -2.15
C LEU A 46 5.53 -9.36 -2.62
N LYS A 47 5.63 -10.61 -2.14
CA LYS A 47 4.68 -11.68 -2.47
C LYS A 47 3.27 -11.43 -1.94
N ILE A 48 3.14 -10.84 -0.75
CA ILE A 48 1.84 -10.63 -0.13
C ILE A 48 1.11 -9.43 -0.76
N PHE A 49 1.83 -8.35 -1.06
CA PHE A 49 1.22 -7.06 -1.41
C PHE A 49 1.32 -6.68 -2.88
N THR A 50 2.02 -7.45 -3.71
CA THR A 50 2.25 -7.09 -5.12
C THR A 50 1.85 -8.25 -6.04
N PHE A 51 1.81 -7.95 -7.34
CA PHE A 51 1.59 -8.95 -8.39
C PHE A 51 2.85 -9.21 -9.21
N LEU A 52 4.03 -8.90 -8.63
CA LEU A 52 5.31 -9.15 -9.29
C LEU A 52 5.49 -10.64 -9.57
N LYS A 53 6.15 -10.94 -10.69
CA LYS A 53 6.63 -12.30 -10.94
C LYS A 53 7.71 -12.65 -9.92
N GLU A 54 7.93 -13.94 -9.68
CA GLU A 54 8.93 -14.42 -8.73
C GLU A 54 10.32 -13.82 -8.99
N GLU A 55 10.75 -13.78 -10.25
CA GLU A 55 12.05 -13.24 -10.66
C GLU A 55 12.16 -11.74 -10.38
N GLU A 56 11.11 -10.97 -10.66
CA GLU A 56 11.06 -9.52 -10.41
C GLU A 56 11.09 -9.23 -8.89
N ALA A 57 10.35 -10.02 -8.12
CA ALA A 57 10.33 -9.93 -6.67
C ALA A 57 11.71 -10.24 -6.06
N GLU A 58 12.43 -11.24 -6.59
CA GLU A 58 13.78 -11.59 -6.14
C GLU A 58 14.79 -10.48 -6.42
N ILE A 59 14.75 -9.91 -7.63
CA ILE A 59 15.64 -8.80 -8.01
C ILE A 59 15.42 -7.60 -7.09
N LEU A 60 14.17 -7.29 -6.76
CA LEU A 60 13.82 -6.15 -5.93
C LEU A 60 14.07 -6.41 -4.43
N ALA A 61 13.91 -7.65 -3.96
CA ALA A 61 13.85 -8.03 -2.55
C ALA A 61 15.09 -7.66 -1.72
N THR A 62 16.25 -7.52 -2.35
CA THR A 62 17.53 -7.22 -1.69
C THR A 62 17.80 -5.72 -1.53
N ASN A 63 17.00 -4.87 -2.18
CA ASN A 63 17.19 -3.42 -2.15
C ASN A 63 16.05 -2.73 -1.40
N THR A 64 16.26 -2.51 -0.10
CA THR A 64 15.29 -1.83 0.78
C THR A 64 14.77 -0.52 0.21
N ARG A 65 15.66 0.32 -0.35
CA ARG A 65 15.24 1.62 -0.89
C ARG A 65 14.32 1.46 -2.09
N ALA A 66 14.67 0.55 -3.00
CA ALA A 66 13.87 0.27 -4.18
C ALA A 66 12.50 -0.35 -3.81
N VAL A 67 12.46 -1.26 -2.83
CA VAL A 67 11.21 -1.84 -2.32
C VAL A 67 10.31 -0.76 -1.73
N LEU A 68 10.85 0.12 -0.87
CA LEU A 68 10.06 1.19 -0.27
C LEU A 68 9.56 2.18 -1.33
N GLN A 69 10.38 2.53 -2.32
CA GLN A 69 9.96 3.38 -3.43
C GLN A 69 8.82 2.74 -4.23
N PHE A 70 8.94 1.45 -4.55
CA PHE A 70 7.94 0.66 -5.27
C PHE A 70 6.62 0.53 -4.49
N MET A 71 6.70 0.29 -3.18
CA MET A 71 5.53 0.06 -2.33
C MET A 71 4.84 1.35 -1.87
N VAL A 72 5.56 2.46 -1.77
CA VAL A 72 5.00 3.71 -1.23
C VAL A 72 4.61 4.69 -2.33
N THR A 73 5.48 4.91 -3.31
CA THR A 73 5.37 6.07 -4.23
C THR A 73 5.22 5.72 -5.71
N ASP A 74 5.44 4.47 -6.09
CA ASP A 74 5.39 4.08 -7.50
C ASP A 74 3.94 4.10 -8.02
N LYS A 75 3.74 4.85 -9.10
CA LYS A 75 2.43 5.04 -9.74
C LYS A 75 2.04 3.83 -10.59
N GLU A 76 3.01 3.06 -11.07
CA GLU A 76 2.77 1.86 -11.88
C GLU A 76 2.35 0.66 -11.00
N ASN A 77 2.60 0.72 -9.69
CA ASN A 77 2.13 -0.28 -8.74
C ASN A 77 0.72 0.07 -8.22
N PRO A 78 -0.35 -0.64 -8.60
CA PRO A 78 -1.71 -0.33 -8.14
C PRO A 78 -1.88 -0.48 -6.62
N ASN A 79 -1.04 -1.29 -5.98
CA ASN A 79 -1.02 -1.49 -4.53
C ASN A 79 -0.04 -0.56 -3.81
N SER A 80 0.53 0.45 -4.49
CA SER A 80 1.33 1.45 -3.79
C SER A 80 0.44 2.25 -2.84
N VAL A 81 1.02 2.67 -1.71
CA VAL A 81 0.32 3.50 -0.72
C VAL A 81 -0.21 4.78 -1.38
N LEU A 82 0.57 5.40 -2.26
CA LEU A 82 0.16 6.56 -3.05
C LEU A 82 -1.13 6.31 -3.83
N ASN A 83 -1.18 5.21 -4.59
CA ASN A 83 -2.34 4.88 -5.41
C ASN A 83 -3.56 4.53 -4.54
N ILE A 84 -3.39 3.75 -3.48
CA ILE A 84 -4.47 3.38 -2.55
C ILE A 84 -5.06 4.63 -1.87
N VAL A 85 -4.22 5.53 -1.35
CA VAL A 85 -4.68 6.78 -0.72
C VAL A 85 -5.34 7.69 -1.75
N THR A 86 -4.85 7.71 -2.99
CA THR A 86 -5.51 8.45 -4.07
C THR A 86 -6.91 7.92 -4.32
N GLN A 87 -7.12 6.60 -4.37
CA GLN A 87 -8.45 6.00 -4.52
C GLN A 87 -9.36 6.30 -3.33
N ALA A 88 -8.82 6.27 -2.10
CA ALA A 88 -9.58 6.68 -0.91
C ALA A 88 -10.03 8.14 -1.04
N ARG A 89 -9.14 9.04 -1.47
CA ARG A 89 -9.44 10.46 -1.65
C ARG A 89 -10.50 10.71 -2.72
N GLU A 90 -10.43 10.02 -3.86
CA GLU A 90 -11.45 10.18 -4.91
C GLU A 90 -12.83 9.70 -4.45
N ASN A 91 -12.89 8.62 -3.66
CA ASN A 91 -14.13 8.19 -3.01
C ASN A 91 -14.63 9.20 -1.97
N GLY A 92 -13.74 9.81 -1.18
CA GLY A 92 -14.13 10.88 -0.25
C GLY A 92 -14.64 12.13 -0.97
N ARG A 93 -14.02 12.48 -2.11
CA ARG A 93 -14.39 13.65 -2.92
C ARG A 93 -15.79 13.51 -3.52
N SER A 94 -16.19 12.31 -3.94
CA SER A 94 -17.52 12.07 -4.52
C SER A 94 -18.67 12.22 -3.51
N VAL A 95 -18.37 12.14 -2.20
CA VAL A 95 -19.34 12.21 -1.09
C VAL A 95 -19.00 13.28 -0.06
N GLN A 96 -18.25 14.31 -0.45
CA GLN A 96 -17.71 15.31 0.48
C GLN A 96 -18.79 15.95 1.38
N ASP A 97 -19.98 16.21 0.85
CA ASP A 97 -21.11 16.80 1.60
C ASP A 97 -21.61 15.92 2.75
N HIS A 98 -21.26 14.63 2.76
CA HIS A 98 -21.63 13.65 3.78
C HIS A 98 -20.50 13.36 4.79
N ILE A 99 -19.34 13.99 4.64
CA ILE A 99 -18.21 13.86 5.56
C ILE A 99 -18.24 15.05 6.52
N THR A 100 -18.32 14.76 7.82
CA THR A 100 -18.26 15.80 8.85
C THR A 100 -16.94 16.57 8.77
N LYS A 101 -17.01 17.90 8.84
CA LYS A 101 -15.85 18.80 8.85
C LYS A 101 -15.09 18.75 10.17
#